data_AF-A0A2S5LGQ4-F1
#
_entry.id   AF-A0A2S5LGQ4-F1
#
_cell.length_a   1.000
_cell.length_b   1.000
_cell.length_c   1.000
_cell.angle_alpha   90.00
_cell.angle_beta   90.00
_cell.angle_gamma   90.00
#
_symmetry.space_group_name_H-M   'P 1'
#
loop_
_entity.id
_entity.type
_entity.pdbx_description
1 polymer ?
#
loop_
_entity_poly.entity_id
_entity_poly.type
_entity_poly.pdbx_seq_one_letter_code
_entity_poly.pdbx_strand_id
1 'polypeptide(L)'
;MPITSDKGEGFSNKIASIIAEGMGTNATYFYRPYLERGLTRQTFDNNECDILMDMTSDDDRMLTTMPVYRSTFVLAYRNDKGIDIKSLDDPKLLNDYKVGVFQHSAIRTVLQEHGMNRANSIVRTIAHDADLRPERQPHMTVQQMVDGELDVAAIWGPMAGWYKTIKKQPITIVPVNVLEDKTPLEFSLAIGMRKNAKDLKAAIEAVMLKEKDKIKQVLDDYGVPLVKCDDCVVSGNLPSHGAYKPIVRKAHVPAQSDIATLPAMVDEALKQGSSLEDELHNATIARDSTRIEYLLKRGANINTRDTDNQTPLMVAIKTNDLSIINGLLEYKADPNLQDSDGWTAAMHAVRSNEPKIFRLLGKFQADFNITNKDGLTALAMAVFDNKANAAVAMLDNNAKPDMAMGAAKYNVLMIAVQKGNLQMAQTLLQYKASPNAKNAGGLTPLMIAAYGNQDMLISLLLKAGADASLKDDQGKTAVELAKENDASKALAQLQLK
;
A
#
# COMPACT_ATOMS: atom_id res chain seq x y z
N MET A 1 -7.04 19.25 17.52
CA MET A 1 -7.03 18.33 16.37
C MET A 1 -8.09 18.78 15.39
N PRO A 2 -7.80 18.92 14.08
CA PRO A 2 -8.78 19.46 13.13
C PRO A 2 -9.93 18.49 12.84
N ILE A 3 -9.65 17.21 12.62
CA ILE A 3 -10.61 16.23 12.09
C ILE A 3 -11.25 15.39 13.21
N THR A 4 -10.42 14.67 13.98
CA THR A 4 -10.90 13.82 15.08
C THR A 4 -9.86 13.73 16.21
N SER A 5 -10.32 13.45 17.43
CA SER A 5 -9.49 13.05 18.59
C SER A 5 -10.31 12.23 19.58
N ASP A 6 -9.65 11.50 20.49
CA ASP A 6 -10.33 10.79 21.60
C ASP A 6 -11.06 11.75 22.56
N LYS A 7 -10.68 13.03 22.56
CA LYS A 7 -11.31 14.08 23.38
C LYS A 7 -12.58 14.65 22.76
N GLY A 8 -12.95 14.22 21.55
CA GLY A 8 -14.16 14.70 20.87
C GLY A 8 -14.02 16.13 20.30
N GLU A 9 -12.80 16.63 20.12
CA GLU A 9 -12.55 18.05 19.75
C GLU A 9 -12.56 18.30 18.24
N GLY A 10 -12.54 17.27 17.41
CA GLY A 10 -12.53 17.41 15.96
C GLY A 10 -13.93 17.63 15.37
N PHE A 11 -14.03 18.18 14.17
CA PHE A 11 -15.34 18.37 13.52
C PHE A 11 -16.06 17.04 13.28
N SER A 12 -15.34 15.97 12.95
CA SER A 12 -15.94 14.66 12.72
C SER A 12 -16.51 14.08 14.01
N ASN A 13 -15.89 14.33 15.16
CA ASN A 13 -16.47 14.00 16.46
C ASN A 13 -17.78 14.79 16.67
N LYS A 14 -17.78 16.10 16.41
CA LYS A 14 -18.99 16.93 16.57
C LYS A 14 -20.13 16.48 15.66
N ILE A 15 -19.84 16.09 14.41
CA ILE A 15 -20.82 15.52 13.49
C ILE A 15 -21.35 14.18 14.03
N ALA A 16 -20.47 13.30 14.52
CA ALA A 16 -20.87 12.03 15.12
C ALA A 16 -21.75 12.24 16.37
N SER A 17 -21.47 13.23 17.21
CA SER A 17 -22.34 13.63 18.34
C SER A 17 -23.73 14.04 17.87
N ILE A 18 -23.84 14.88 16.84
CA ILE A 18 -25.14 15.31 16.28
C ILE A 18 -25.95 14.08 15.80
N ILE A 19 -25.28 13.15 15.12
CA ILE A 19 -25.92 11.93 14.62
C ILE A 19 -26.38 11.05 15.79
N ALA A 20 -25.53 10.81 16.78
CA ALA A 20 -25.86 9.99 17.94
C ALA A 20 -27.05 10.58 18.73
N GLU A 21 -27.04 11.89 19.00
CA GLU A 21 -28.14 12.59 19.64
C GLU A 21 -29.44 12.46 18.85
N GLY A 22 -29.40 12.63 17.52
CA GLY A 22 -30.56 12.48 16.65
C GLY A 22 -31.10 11.05 16.58
N MET A 23 -30.25 10.06 16.83
CA MET A 23 -30.62 8.65 16.96
C MET A 23 -31.06 8.25 18.38
N GLY A 24 -30.98 9.15 19.36
CA GLY A 24 -31.29 8.86 20.75
C GLY A 24 -30.25 7.96 21.43
N THR A 25 -29.00 8.03 21.00
CA THR A 25 -27.86 7.25 21.54
C THR A 25 -26.66 8.17 21.85
N ASN A 26 -25.55 7.59 22.29
CA ASN A 26 -24.29 8.29 22.56
C ASN A 26 -23.19 7.79 21.62
N ALA A 27 -22.24 8.66 21.29
CA ALA A 27 -21.04 8.32 20.54
C ALA A 27 -19.84 8.14 21.49
N THR A 28 -19.08 7.05 21.30
CA THR A 28 -17.75 6.87 21.89
C THR A 28 -16.71 6.97 20.79
N TYR A 29 -15.56 7.57 21.13
CA TYR A 29 -14.52 7.85 20.15
C TYR A 29 -13.34 6.92 20.34
N PHE A 30 -12.79 6.50 19.21
CA PHE A 30 -11.55 5.77 19.14
C PHE A 30 -10.70 6.33 18.01
N TYR A 31 -9.63 7.02 18.39
CA TYR A 31 -8.71 7.66 17.47
C TYR A 31 -7.48 6.79 17.23
N ARG A 32 -7.18 6.52 15.95
CA ARG A 32 -5.91 5.93 15.52
C ARG A 32 -5.43 6.58 14.21
N PRO A 33 -4.12 6.78 14.03
CA PRO A 33 -3.57 7.30 12.78
C PRO A 33 -3.78 6.30 11.64
N TYR A 34 -4.20 6.82 10.49
CA TYR A 34 -4.69 6.02 9.38
C TYR A 34 -3.58 5.72 8.35
N LEU A 35 -3.36 4.45 8.07
CA LEU A 35 -2.74 3.97 6.84
C LEU A 35 -3.75 3.05 6.14
N GLU A 36 -4.31 3.52 5.03
CA GLU A 36 -5.44 2.99 4.22
C GLU A 36 -5.65 1.47 4.12
N ARG A 37 -4.62 0.65 4.36
CA ARG A 37 -4.70 -0.82 4.21
C ARG A 37 -4.97 -1.59 5.50
N GLY A 38 -4.75 -1.01 6.68
CA GLY A 38 -4.80 -1.76 7.96
C GLY A 38 -6.16 -1.78 8.65
N LEU A 39 -6.85 -0.63 8.70
CA LEU A 39 -8.01 -0.42 9.56
C LEU A 39 -9.34 -0.97 9.00
N THR A 40 -9.60 -0.95 7.69
CA THR A 40 -10.89 -1.44 7.17
C THR A 40 -11.15 -2.91 7.49
N ARG A 41 -10.08 -3.72 7.53
CA ARG A 41 -10.14 -5.11 8.00
C ARG A 41 -10.21 -5.16 9.52
N GLN A 42 -9.27 -4.54 10.23
CA GLN A 42 -9.17 -4.70 11.69
C GLN A 42 -10.29 -4.02 12.48
N THR A 43 -10.76 -2.82 12.11
CA THR A 43 -11.77 -2.06 12.86
C THR A 43 -13.08 -2.82 13.00
N PHE A 44 -13.59 -3.33 11.87
CA PHE A 44 -14.85 -4.05 11.87
C PHE A 44 -14.67 -5.51 12.28
N ASP A 45 -13.58 -6.18 11.87
CA ASP A 45 -13.35 -7.59 12.23
C ASP A 45 -13.10 -7.77 13.74
N ASN A 46 -12.54 -6.76 14.42
CA ASN A 46 -12.32 -6.77 15.87
C ASN A 46 -13.51 -6.23 16.69
N ASN A 47 -14.61 -5.83 16.05
CA ASN A 47 -15.73 -5.14 16.71
C ASN A 47 -15.32 -3.90 17.51
N GLU A 48 -14.29 -3.17 17.08
CA GLU A 48 -13.81 -1.96 17.79
C GLU A 48 -14.69 -0.73 17.53
N CYS A 49 -15.29 -0.61 16.34
CA CYS A 49 -16.18 0.50 16.00
C CYS A 49 -17.35 0.06 15.12
N ASP A 50 -18.50 0.72 15.28
CA ASP A 50 -19.68 0.54 14.43
C ASP A 50 -19.57 1.29 13.10
N ILE A 51 -18.92 2.46 13.14
CA ILE A 51 -18.74 3.35 12.00
C ILE A 51 -17.30 3.89 11.92
N LEU A 52 -16.91 4.30 10.72
CA LEU A 52 -15.67 5.05 10.43
C LEU A 52 -16.04 6.39 9.80
N MET A 53 -15.56 7.48 10.38
CA MET A 53 -15.76 8.82 9.84
C MET A 53 -14.76 9.11 8.72
N ASP A 54 -15.14 10.01 7.81
CA ASP A 54 -14.28 10.56 6.74
C ASP A 54 -13.73 9.54 5.74
N MET A 55 -14.52 8.50 5.44
CA MET A 55 -14.20 7.51 4.41
C MET A 55 -14.53 8.04 3.02
N THR A 56 -13.82 7.63 1.97
CA THR A 56 -14.21 8.00 0.60
C THR A 56 -15.54 7.34 0.25
N SER A 57 -16.44 8.09 -0.37
CA SER A 57 -17.80 7.59 -0.65
C SER A 57 -17.85 6.39 -1.61
N ASP A 58 -16.79 6.19 -2.39
CA ASP A 58 -16.62 5.16 -3.40
C ASP A 58 -15.81 3.93 -2.92
N ASP A 59 -15.51 3.81 -1.63
CA ASP A 59 -14.76 2.69 -1.08
C ASP A 59 -15.55 1.36 -1.14
N ASP A 60 -15.20 0.50 -2.10
CA ASP A 60 -15.85 -0.80 -2.36
C ASP A 60 -15.61 -1.85 -1.27
N ARG A 61 -14.68 -1.59 -0.32
CA ARG A 61 -14.33 -2.49 0.77
C ARG A 61 -15.36 -2.45 1.89
N MET A 62 -16.17 -1.40 1.97
CA MET A 62 -17.17 -1.19 3.03
C MET A 62 -18.50 -0.70 2.47
N LEU A 63 -19.51 -0.60 3.35
CA LEU A 63 -20.72 0.14 3.04
C LEU A 63 -20.52 1.60 3.46
N THR A 64 -20.81 2.54 2.57
CA THR A 64 -20.71 3.98 2.85
C THR A 64 -22.09 4.62 2.84
N THR A 65 -22.29 5.66 3.65
CA THR A 65 -23.44 6.57 3.50
C THR A 65 -23.33 7.36 2.20
N MET A 66 -24.40 8.07 1.83
CA MET A 66 -24.26 9.25 0.99
C MET A 66 -23.20 10.19 1.58
N PRO A 67 -22.44 10.92 0.75
CA PRO A 67 -21.40 11.79 1.26
C PRO A 67 -21.94 12.83 2.26
N VAL A 68 -21.22 13.01 3.36
CA VAL A 68 -21.50 14.09 4.32
C VAL A 68 -21.19 15.43 3.67
N TYR A 69 -20.00 15.54 3.08
CA TYR A 69 -19.50 16.74 2.41
C TYR A 69 -18.46 16.39 1.34
N ARG A 70 -18.14 17.36 0.48
CA ARG A 70 -16.99 17.30 -0.44
C ARG A 70 -16.01 18.41 -0.09
N SER A 71 -14.73 18.10 -0.07
CA SER A 71 -13.66 19.09 0.13
C SER A 71 -12.49 18.84 -0.82
N THR A 72 -11.45 19.65 -0.72
CA THR A 72 -10.32 19.65 -1.65
C THR A 72 -8.99 19.77 -0.91
N PHE A 73 -7.90 19.36 -1.57
CA PHE A 73 -6.57 19.83 -1.20
C PHE A 73 -6.47 21.35 -1.42
N VAL A 74 -5.62 21.99 -0.62
CA VAL A 74 -5.38 23.43 -0.63
C VAL A 74 -3.89 23.75 -0.60
N LEU A 75 -3.53 24.91 -1.13
CA LEU A 75 -2.27 25.59 -0.80
C LEU A 75 -2.57 26.60 0.30
N ALA A 76 -1.90 26.48 1.44
CA ALA A 76 -2.02 27.42 2.55
C ALA A 76 -0.69 28.16 2.77
N TYR A 77 -0.75 29.46 2.98
CA TYR A 77 0.42 30.30 3.24
C TYR A 77 0.05 31.51 4.10
N ARG A 78 1.03 32.16 4.73
CA ARG A 78 0.79 33.32 5.59
C ARG A 78 0.44 34.57 4.78
N ASN A 79 -0.48 35.38 5.31
CA ASN A 79 -0.95 36.61 4.65
C ASN A 79 0.14 37.70 4.55
N ASP A 80 1.14 37.66 5.44
CA ASP A 80 2.19 38.67 5.54
C ASP A 80 3.39 38.43 4.60
N LYS A 81 3.37 37.34 3.83
CA LYS A 81 4.47 36.96 2.93
C LYS A 81 4.34 37.49 1.51
N GLY A 82 3.22 38.16 1.17
CA GLY A 82 2.97 38.66 -0.19
C GLY A 82 2.91 37.56 -1.25
N ILE A 83 2.56 36.33 -0.84
CA ILE A 83 2.38 35.17 -1.73
C ILE A 83 0.99 35.28 -2.38
N ASP A 84 0.90 35.10 -3.69
CA ASP A 84 -0.34 35.18 -4.47
C ASP A 84 -0.34 34.12 -5.58
N ILE A 85 -0.66 32.88 -5.24
CA ILE A 85 -0.60 31.75 -6.16
C ILE A 85 -1.94 31.63 -6.91
N LYS A 86 -1.90 31.80 -8.23
CA LYS A 86 -3.08 31.72 -9.11
C LYS A 86 -3.04 30.57 -10.12
N SER A 87 -1.91 29.87 -10.20
CA SER A 87 -1.71 28.72 -11.08
C SER A 87 -0.73 27.76 -10.42
N LEU A 88 -0.89 26.46 -10.71
CA LEU A 88 0.10 25.44 -10.33
C LEU A 88 1.38 25.54 -11.18
N ASP A 89 1.34 26.26 -12.30
CA ASP A 89 2.49 26.57 -13.14
C ASP A 89 3.28 27.83 -12.68
N ASP A 90 2.93 28.41 -11.52
CA ASP A 90 3.62 29.59 -10.99
C ASP A 90 5.13 29.28 -10.77
N PRO A 91 6.04 30.02 -11.43
CA PRO A 91 7.47 29.73 -11.34
C PRO A 91 8.01 29.79 -9.90
N LYS A 92 7.49 30.68 -9.04
CA LYS A 92 7.92 30.80 -7.64
C LYS A 92 7.43 29.60 -6.83
N LEU A 93 6.20 29.14 -7.07
CA LEU A 93 5.68 27.92 -6.45
C LEU A 93 6.57 26.71 -6.80
N LEU A 94 6.99 26.60 -8.06
CA LEU A 94 7.72 25.44 -8.54
C LEU A 94 9.22 25.47 -8.18
N ASN A 95 9.83 26.66 -8.10
CA ASN A 95 11.29 26.82 -8.04
C ASN A 95 11.83 27.62 -6.84
N ASP A 96 11.00 28.39 -6.13
CA ASP A 96 11.48 29.27 -5.06
C ASP A 96 10.93 28.88 -3.68
N TYR A 97 9.65 28.53 -3.59
CA TYR A 97 8.97 28.28 -2.31
C TYR A 97 9.29 26.88 -1.75
N LYS A 98 9.52 26.80 -0.43
CA LYS A 98 9.54 25.54 0.31
C LYS A 98 8.11 25.08 0.55
N VAL A 99 7.70 24.03 -0.16
CA VAL A 99 6.34 23.49 -0.13
C VAL A 99 6.29 22.20 0.66
N GLY A 100 5.58 22.21 1.80
CA GLY A 100 5.33 21.02 2.59
C GLY A 100 4.24 20.15 1.96
N VAL A 101 4.52 18.87 1.76
CA VAL A 101 3.61 17.87 1.18
C VAL A 101 3.68 16.54 1.95
N PHE A 102 2.68 15.67 1.77
CA PHE A 102 2.75 14.29 2.28
C PHE A 102 3.26 13.32 1.23
N GLN A 103 3.95 12.27 1.69
CA GLN A 103 4.55 11.25 0.82
C GLN A 103 3.60 10.70 -0.25
N HIS A 104 2.34 10.44 0.13
CA HIS A 104 1.33 9.80 -0.72
C HIS A 104 0.16 10.73 -1.10
N SER A 105 0.25 12.04 -0.87
CA SER A 105 -0.87 12.93 -1.21
C SER A 105 -0.98 13.15 -2.73
N ALA A 106 -2.21 13.20 -3.24
CA ALA A 106 -2.47 13.47 -4.65
C ALA A 106 -1.89 14.82 -5.10
N ILE A 107 -2.00 15.86 -4.25
CA ILE A 107 -1.42 17.19 -4.52
C ILE A 107 0.09 17.16 -4.73
N ARG A 108 0.83 16.26 -4.05
CA ARG A 108 2.27 16.10 -4.27
C ARG A 108 2.55 15.62 -5.70
N THR A 109 1.80 14.63 -6.14
CA THR A 109 1.93 14.11 -7.51
C THR A 109 1.60 15.18 -8.53
N VAL A 110 0.51 15.92 -8.33
CA VAL A 110 0.13 17.03 -9.22
C VAL A 110 1.23 18.08 -9.31
N LEU A 111 1.76 18.57 -8.18
CA LEU A 111 2.85 19.54 -8.18
C LEU A 111 4.10 19.03 -8.93
N GLN A 112 4.40 17.72 -8.83
CA GLN A 112 5.49 17.10 -9.59
C GLN A 112 5.20 17.02 -11.09
N GLU A 113 3.95 16.75 -11.49
CA GLU A 113 3.53 16.75 -12.89
C GLU A 113 3.61 18.16 -13.51
N HIS A 114 3.41 19.21 -12.70
CA HIS A 114 3.66 20.61 -13.05
C HIS A 114 5.15 21.02 -12.98
N GLY A 115 6.07 20.08 -12.72
CA GLY A 115 7.51 20.34 -12.78
C GLY A 115 8.13 20.91 -11.51
N MET A 116 7.49 20.75 -10.34
CA MET A 116 8.05 21.21 -9.07
C MET A 116 9.43 20.60 -8.83
N ASN A 117 10.40 21.47 -8.48
CA ASN A 117 11.72 21.03 -8.11
C ASN A 117 11.66 20.14 -6.86
N ARG A 118 12.22 18.93 -6.94
CA ARG A 118 12.22 17.96 -5.83
C ARG A 118 12.87 18.52 -4.56
N ALA A 119 13.86 19.41 -4.69
CA ALA A 119 14.52 20.05 -3.55
C ALA A 119 13.58 20.97 -2.75
N ASN A 120 12.54 21.49 -3.41
CA ASN A 120 11.59 22.44 -2.82
C ASN A 120 10.33 21.77 -2.25
N SER A 121 10.06 20.53 -2.68
CA SER A 121 9.00 19.67 -2.13
C SER A 121 9.47 19.01 -0.84
N ILE A 122 9.18 19.61 0.32
CA ILE A 122 9.51 19.06 1.63
C ILE A 122 8.50 17.97 2.00
N VAL A 123 8.90 16.72 1.80
CA VAL A 123 8.04 15.55 2.02
C VAL A 123 8.01 15.17 3.48
N ARG A 124 6.81 15.14 4.07
CA ARG A 124 6.56 14.55 5.38
C ARG A 124 6.03 13.13 5.25
N THR A 125 6.67 12.23 5.97
CA THR A 125 6.23 10.84 6.11
C THR A 125 5.03 10.77 7.06
N ILE A 126 4.01 10.01 6.69
CA ILE A 126 2.87 9.74 7.57
C ILE A 126 3.36 8.79 8.67
N ALA A 127 3.23 9.23 9.93
CA ALA A 127 3.66 8.45 11.08
C ALA A 127 2.55 7.52 11.56
N HIS A 128 2.89 6.26 11.81
CA HIS A 128 1.98 5.25 12.36
C HIS A 128 1.70 5.45 13.86
N ASP A 129 2.48 6.29 14.54
CA ASP A 129 2.42 6.58 15.97
C ASP A 129 1.98 8.03 16.25
N ALA A 130 1.29 8.68 15.31
CA ALA A 130 0.89 10.08 15.46
C ALA A 130 -0.15 10.32 16.57
N ASP A 131 -0.89 9.28 16.98
CA ASP A 131 -1.69 9.26 18.22
C ASP A 131 -0.84 9.43 19.48
N LEU A 132 0.32 8.78 19.52
CA LEU A 132 1.25 8.87 20.64
C LEU A 132 2.17 10.10 20.55
N ARG A 133 2.33 10.65 19.34
CA ARG A 133 3.28 11.72 19.02
C ARG A 133 2.60 12.87 18.27
N PRO A 134 1.99 13.83 18.99
CA PRO A 134 1.22 14.92 18.38
C PRO A 134 2.00 15.75 17.35
N GLU A 135 3.31 15.91 17.51
CA GLU A 135 4.18 16.63 16.58
C GLU A 135 4.27 15.97 15.19
N ARG A 136 3.94 14.67 15.11
CA ARG A 136 3.92 13.90 13.87
C ARG A 136 2.58 13.93 13.15
N GLN A 137 1.59 14.64 13.69
CA GLN A 137 0.27 14.76 13.09
C GLN A 137 0.33 15.45 11.72
N PRO A 138 -0.53 15.06 10.76
CA PRO A 138 -0.53 15.66 9.43
C PRO A 138 -0.77 17.17 9.45
N HIS A 139 -1.65 17.67 10.32
CA HIS A 139 -1.92 19.11 10.35
C HIS A 139 -0.70 19.97 10.74
N MET A 140 0.34 19.37 11.34
CA MET A 140 1.58 20.07 11.71
C MET A 140 2.33 20.66 10.52
N THR A 141 2.09 20.21 9.28
CA THR A 141 2.65 20.87 8.08
C THR A 141 2.19 22.33 7.98
N VAL A 142 0.94 22.62 8.40
CA VAL A 142 0.43 24.00 8.47
C VAL A 142 1.12 24.77 9.59
N GLN A 143 1.37 24.13 10.74
CA GLN A 143 2.14 24.74 11.84
C GLN A 143 3.53 25.18 11.38
N GLN A 144 4.26 24.29 10.71
CA GLN A 144 5.60 24.59 10.20
C GLN A 144 5.59 25.76 9.20
N MET A 145 4.56 25.86 8.38
CA MET A 145 4.36 27.02 7.50
C MET A 145 4.08 28.30 8.29
N VAL A 146 3.23 28.24 9.33
CA VAL A 146 2.99 29.39 10.23
C VAL A 146 4.28 29.83 10.93
N ASP A 147 5.08 28.87 11.39
CA ASP A 147 6.34 29.11 12.10
C ASP A 147 7.46 29.61 11.16
N GLY A 148 7.24 29.57 9.84
CA GLY A 148 8.16 30.07 8.82
C GLY A 148 9.22 29.07 8.38
N GLU A 149 9.09 27.79 8.76
CA GLU A 149 9.93 26.70 8.25
C GLU A 149 9.60 26.35 6.80
N LEU A 150 8.34 26.56 6.41
CA LEU A 150 7.82 26.37 5.06
C LEU A 150 7.19 27.68 4.56
N ASP A 151 7.24 27.90 3.26
CA ASP A 151 6.54 29.03 2.63
C ASP A 151 5.08 28.67 2.36
N VAL A 152 4.83 27.42 1.95
CA VAL A 152 3.51 26.91 1.57
C VAL A 152 3.27 25.53 2.16
N ALA A 153 2.07 25.29 2.70
CA ALA A 153 1.58 23.98 3.08
C ALA A 153 0.56 23.48 2.04
N ALA A 154 0.93 22.45 1.29
CA ALA A 154 0.07 21.76 0.33
C ALA A 154 -0.59 20.54 1.01
N ILE A 155 -1.83 20.73 1.50
CA ILE A 155 -2.47 19.81 2.47
C ILE A 155 -3.97 19.65 2.22
N TRP A 156 -4.57 18.64 2.85
CA TRP A 156 -6.02 18.47 2.89
C TRP A 156 -6.71 19.67 3.53
N GLY A 157 -7.71 20.22 2.83
CA GLY A 157 -8.34 21.50 3.16
C GLY A 157 -8.84 21.67 4.61
N PRO A 158 -9.59 20.71 5.18
CA PRO A 158 -10.04 20.79 6.58
C PRO A 158 -8.91 21.03 7.59
N MET A 159 -7.69 20.54 7.32
CA MET A 159 -6.56 20.77 8.22
C MET A 159 -6.13 22.23 8.20
N ALA A 160 -6.05 22.86 7.04
CA ALA A 160 -5.74 24.30 6.94
C ALA A 160 -6.89 25.17 7.45
N GLY A 161 -8.14 24.79 7.18
CA GLY A 161 -9.34 25.46 7.67
C GLY A 161 -9.33 25.67 9.18
N TRP A 162 -9.00 24.61 9.92
CA TRP A 162 -8.90 24.64 11.38
C TRP A 162 -7.86 25.65 11.89
N TYR A 163 -6.73 25.80 11.19
CA TYR A 163 -5.74 26.82 11.54
C TYR A 163 -6.28 28.23 11.33
N LYS A 164 -7.03 28.44 10.25
CA LYS A 164 -7.63 29.73 9.92
C LYS A 164 -8.74 30.13 10.89
N THR A 165 -9.66 29.23 11.23
CA THR A 165 -10.87 29.59 12.01
C THR A 165 -10.71 29.32 13.51
N ILE A 166 -10.28 28.11 13.90
CA ILE A 166 -10.17 27.71 15.31
C ILE A 166 -8.90 28.27 15.95
N LYS A 167 -7.75 28.13 15.26
CA LYS A 167 -6.49 28.71 15.75
C LYS A 167 -6.30 30.18 15.39
N LYS A 168 -7.21 30.75 14.58
CA LYS A 168 -7.22 32.17 14.17
C LYS A 168 -5.89 32.64 13.58
N GLN A 169 -5.19 31.76 12.86
CA GLN A 169 -3.91 32.09 12.22
C GLN A 169 -4.15 32.94 10.96
N PRO A 170 -3.29 33.95 10.69
CA PRO A 170 -3.44 34.85 9.55
C PRO A 170 -2.93 34.19 8.26
N ILE A 171 -3.65 33.16 7.81
CA ILE A 171 -3.30 32.37 6.61
C ILE A 171 -4.33 32.54 5.50
N THR A 172 -3.83 32.49 4.27
CA THR A 172 -4.60 32.38 3.04
C THR A 172 -4.70 30.91 2.68
N ILE A 173 -5.87 30.51 2.18
CA ILE A 173 -6.15 29.14 1.74
C ILE A 173 -6.63 29.24 0.30
N VAL A 174 -5.89 28.63 -0.61
CA VAL A 174 -6.24 28.53 -2.03
C VAL A 174 -6.68 27.10 -2.32
N PRO A 175 -7.96 26.87 -2.64
CA PRO A 175 -8.44 25.55 -3.08
C PRO A 175 -7.72 25.12 -4.34
N VAL A 176 -7.14 23.91 -4.36
CA VAL A 176 -6.38 23.46 -5.53
C VAL A 176 -7.26 22.87 -6.61
N ASN A 177 -8.47 22.40 -6.27
CA ASN A 177 -9.41 21.99 -7.31
C ASN A 177 -9.65 23.12 -8.32
N VAL A 178 -9.76 24.38 -7.91
CA VAL A 178 -9.92 25.50 -8.88
C VAL A 178 -8.67 25.84 -9.70
N LEU A 179 -7.54 25.15 -9.46
CA LEU A 179 -6.28 25.32 -10.19
C LEU A 179 -5.88 24.07 -11.01
N GLU A 180 -6.64 22.98 -10.91
CA GLU A 180 -6.35 21.69 -11.54
C GLU A 180 -7.63 21.07 -12.11
N ASP A 181 -7.66 20.87 -13.42
CA ASP A 181 -8.84 20.35 -14.14
C ASP A 181 -8.72 18.87 -14.55
N LYS A 182 -7.52 18.30 -14.48
CA LYS A 182 -7.20 16.95 -14.96
C LYS A 182 -7.20 15.95 -13.82
N THR A 183 -6.55 16.29 -12.70
CA THR A 183 -6.38 15.37 -11.57
C THR A 183 -7.41 15.60 -10.48
N PRO A 184 -8.16 14.56 -10.03
CA PRO A 184 -9.05 14.69 -8.90
C PRO A 184 -8.29 15.14 -7.64
N LEU A 185 -8.60 16.36 -7.20
CA LEU A 185 -8.12 16.91 -5.93
C LEU A 185 -9.24 17.24 -4.95
N GLU A 186 -10.49 17.02 -5.36
CA GLU A 186 -11.68 17.07 -4.52
C GLU A 186 -12.22 15.66 -4.25
N PHE A 187 -12.61 15.40 -3.01
CA PHE A 187 -13.07 14.09 -2.56
C PHE A 187 -14.32 14.22 -1.71
N SER A 188 -15.28 13.35 -1.98
CA SER A 188 -16.53 13.24 -1.21
C SER A 188 -16.28 12.31 -0.04
N LEU A 189 -16.51 12.80 1.18
CA LEU A 189 -16.31 12.04 2.40
C LEU A 189 -17.65 11.60 2.99
N ALA A 190 -17.73 10.34 3.38
CA ALA A 190 -18.89 9.64 3.87
C ALA A 190 -18.57 8.93 5.20
N ILE A 191 -19.58 8.30 5.78
CA ILE A 191 -19.43 7.45 6.97
C ILE A 191 -19.42 5.99 6.50
N GLY A 192 -18.33 5.30 6.80
CA GLY A 192 -18.12 3.89 6.48
C GLY A 192 -18.65 2.95 7.57
N MET A 193 -19.13 1.78 7.19
CA MET A 193 -19.63 0.75 8.09
C MET A 193 -19.55 -0.65 7.44
N ARG A 194 -19.91 -1.70 8.18
CA ARG A 194 -19.91 -3.07 7.65
C ARG A 194 -20.88 -3.21 6.47
N LYS A 195 -20.53 -4.07 5.51
CA LYS A 195 -21.32 -4.34 4.30
C LYS A 195 -22.78 -4.75 4.56
N ASN A 196 -23.05 -5.36 5.71
CA ASN A 196 -24.38 -5.81 6.12
C ASN A 196 -25.14 -4.81 6.99
N ALA A 197 -24.55 -3.69 7.43
CA ALA A 197 -25.15 -2.72 8.35
C ALA A 197 -26.13 -1.75 7.66
N LYS A 198 -27.05 -2.27 6.84
CA LYS A 198 -27.97 -1.45 6.03
C LYS A 198 -28.94 -0.62 6.85
N ASP A 199 -29.44 -1.16 7.96
CA ASP A 199 -30.38 -0.46 8.84
C ASP A 199 -29.69 0.70 9.58
N LEU A 200 -28.45 0.47 10.03
CA LEU A 200 -27.62 1.50 10.63
C LEU A 200 -27.33 2.63 9.63
N LYS A 201 -26.98 2.28 8.38
CA LYS A 201 -26.81 3.27 7.30
C LYS A 201 -28.06 4.13 7.15
N ALA A 202 -29.23 3.51 7.02
CA ALA A 202 -30.49 4.23 6.82
C ALA A 202 -30.82 5.16 7.99
N ALA A 203 -30.60 4.71 9.23
CA ALA A 203 -30.84 5.52 10.42
C ALA A 203 -29.89 6.73 10.47
N ILE A 204 -28.60 6.53 10.20
CA ILE A 204 -27.59 7.60 10.16
C ILE A 204 -27.95 8.62 9.07
N GLU A 205 -28.26 8.17 7.86
CA GLU A 205 -28.61 9.06 6.74
C GLU A 205 -29.87 9.88 7.01
N ALA A 206 -30.89 9.28 7.63
CA ALA A 206 -32.10 9.99 8.02
C ALA A 206 -31.80 11.14 8.99
N VAL A 207 -30.93 10.91 9.98
CA VAL A 207 -30.52 11.96 10.92
C VAL A 207 -29.64 13.00 10.25
N MET A 208 -28.69 12.59 9.41
CA MET A 208 -27.83 13.52 8.67
C MET A 208 -28.65 14.49 7.82
N LEU A 209 -29.67 14.00 7.11
CA LEU A 209 -30.55 14.84 6.30
C LEU A 209 -31.42 15.77 7.16
N LYS A 210 -31.93 15.27 8.28
CA LYS A 210 -32.73 16.06 9.23
C LYS A 210 -31.92 17.18 9.90
N GLU A 211 -30.68 16.88 10.29
CA GLU A 211 -29.81 17.78 11.07
C GLU A 211 -28.72 18.45 10.19
N LYS A 212 -28.92 18.49 8.87
CA LYS A 212 -27.94 18.97 7.88
C LYS A 212 -27.42 20.38 8.17
N ASP A 213 -28.26 21.26 8.73
CA ASP A 213 -27.88 22.65 9.03
C ASP A 213 -26.90 22.72 10.21
N LYS A 214 -27.06 21.84 11.22
CA LYS A 214 -26.10 21.71 12.33
C LYS A 214 -24.78 21.13 11.85
N ILE A 215 -24.84 20.11 10.99
CA ILE A 215 -23.65 19.52 10.37
C ILE A 215 -22.90 20.57 9.54
N LYS A 216 -23.63 21.37 8.75
CA LYS A 216 -23.07 22.48 8.00
C LYS A 216 -22.40 23.51 8.90
N GLN A 217 -23.05 23.92 9.98
CA GLN A 217 -22.48 24.87 10.93
C GLN A 217 -21.15 24.37 11.49
N VAL A 218 -21.06 23.09 11.87
CA VAL A 218 -19.80 22.49 12.34
C VAL A 218 -18.69 22.56 11.28
N LEU A 219 -19.00 22.26 10.02
CA LEU A 219 -18.02 22.34 8.92
C LEU A 219 -17.57 23.78 8.66
N ASP A 220 -18.49 24.74 8.71
CA ASP A 220 -18.20 26.17 8.54
C ASP A 220 -17.34 26.71 9.70
N ASP A 221 -17.64 26.33 10.95
CA ASP A 221 -16.88 26.72 12.15
C ASP A 221 -15.43 26.26 12.08
N TYR A 222 -15.19 25.08 11.49
CA TYR A 222 -13.85 24.52 11.28
C TYR A 222 -13.18 25.00 9.99
N GLY A 223 -13.82 25.89 9.24
CA GLY A 223 -13.26 26.48 8.03
C GLY A 223 -13.02 25.45 6.93
N VAL A 224 -13.82 24.38 6.89
CA VAL A 224 -13.69 23.35 5.86
C VAL A 224 -13.94 23.98 4.49
N PRO A 225 -13.02 23.87 3.52
CA PRO A 225 -13.25 24.37 2.17
C PRO A 225 -14.22 23.43 1.47
N LEU A 226 -15.50 23.76 1.56
CA LEU A 226 -16.59 22.95 1.01
C LEU A 226 -16.73 23.17 -0.49
N VAL A 227 -16.66 22.07 -1.23
CA VAL A 227 -16.89 21.98 -2.67
C VAL A 227 -18.38 21.74 -2.93
N LYS A 228 -18.91 22.33 -4.00
CA LYS A 228 -20.28 22.10 -4.45
C LYS A 228 -20.49 20.61 -4.70
N CYS A 229 -21.55 20.05 -4.15
CA CYS A 229 -21.81 18.62 -4.22
C CYS A 229 -23.30 18.36 -4.14
N ASP A 230 -23.90 18.05 -5.28
CA ASP A 230 -25.36 17.90 -5.41
C ASP A 230 -25.87 16.65 -4.69
N ASP A 231 -25.02 15.64 -4.50
CA ASP A 231 -25.35 14.38 -3.81
C ASP A 231 -24.88 14.33 -2.34
N CYS A 232 -24.30 15.43 -1.82
CA CYS A 232 -23.83 15.51 -0.43
C CYS A 232 -24.94 16.02 0.51
N VAL A 233 -24.88 15.63 1.78
CA VAL A 233 -25.74 16.22 2.82
C VAL A 233 -25.48 17.71 3.00
N VAL A 234 -24.20 18.11 2.98
CA VAL A 234 -23.78 19.51 2.99
C VAL A 234 -23.02 19.82 1.70
N SER A 235 -23.60 20.72 0.90
CA SER A 235 -22.93 21.28 -0.28
C SER A 235 -22.21 22.58 0.07
N GLY A 236 -21.03 22.77 -0.52
CA GLY A 236 -20.28 24.01 -0.46
C GLY A 236 -20.55 24.97 -1.61
N ASN A 237 -19.73 26.02 -1.63
CA ASN A 237 -19.78 27.09 -2.64
C ASN A 237 -18.58 27.05 -3.59
N LEU A 238 -17.51 26.28 -3.28
CA LEU A 238 -16.40 26.15 -4.21
C LEU A 238 -16.86 25.39 -5.46
N PRO A 239 -16.47 25.82 -6.67
CA PRO A 239 -16.79 25.09 -7.90
C PRO A 239 -16.35 23.63 -7.81
N SER A 240 -17.13 22.73 -8.38
CA SER A 240 -16.78 21.32 -8.55
C SER A 240 -16.54 21.01 -10.00
N HIS A 241 -15.61 20.09 -10.25
CA HIS A 241 -15.34 19.55 -11.60
C HIS A 241 -16.38 18.54 -12.05
N GLY A 242 -17.27 18.12 -11.15
CA GLY A 242 -18.22 17.04 -11.43
C GLY A 242 -17.50 15.72 -11.63
N ALA A 243 -17.90 14.97 -12.66
CA ALA A 243 -17.27 13.71 -12.99
C ALA A 243 -15.93 13.96 -13.71
N TYR A 244 -14.82 13.56 -13.07
CA TYR A 244 -13.51 13.60 -13.70
C TYR A 244 -13.42 12.56 -14.83
N LYS A 245 -12.75 12.94 -15.92
CA LYS A 245 -12.35 11.96 -16.94
C LYS A 245 -11.31 11.02 -16.31
N PRO A 246 -11.40 9.70 -16.52
CA PRO A 246 -10.37 8.78 -16.04
C PRO A 246 -8.99 9.21 -16.55
N ILE A 247 -8.07 9.52 -15.64
CA ILE A 247 -6.70 9.84 -16.02
C ILE A 247 -6.02 8.53 -16.42
N VAL A 248 -5.81 8.33 -17.72
CA VAL A 248 -4.83 7.36 -18.18
C VAL A 248 -3.46 8.00 -18.00
N ARG A 249 -2.85 7.82 -16.80
CA ARG A 249 -1.46 8.22 -16.60
C ARG A 249 -0.61 7.42 -17.59
N LYS A 250 -0.06 8.09 -18.61
CA LYS A 250 0.87 7.46 -19.53
C LYS A 250 2.09 7.04 -18.72
N ALA A 251 2.35 5.74 -18.65
CA ALA A 251 3.58 5.24 -18.05
C ALA A 251 4.77 5.96 -18.71
N HIS A 252 5.77 6.35 -17.92
CA HIS A 252 7.02 6.83 -18.49
C HIS A 252 7.62 5.70 -19.35
N VAL A 253 7.66 5.93 -20.66
CA VAL A 253 8.29 5.05 -21.63
C VAL A 253 9.75 5.51 -21.77
N PRO A 254 10.73 4.69 -21.39
CA PRO A 254 12.14 5.00 -21.57
C PRO A 254 12.44 5.30 -23.04
N ALA A 255 13.32 6.26 -23.28
CA ALA A 255 13.80 6.54 -24.63
C ALA A 255 14.45 5.28 -25.24
N GLN A 256 14.13 5.01 -26.49
CA GLN A 256 14.70 3.88 -27.23
C GLN A 256 15.83 4.39 -28.13
N SER A 257 16.88 3.58 -28.33
CA SER A 257 17.97 3.93 -29.25
C SER A 257 17.47 4.14 -30.66
N ASP A 258 18.05 5.11 -31.37
CA ASP A 258 17.81 5.30 -32.80
C ASP A 258 18.51 4.20 -33.60
N ILE A 259 17.71 3.41 -34.33
CA ILE A 259 18.16 2.29 -35.16
C ILE A 259 19.25 2.74 -36.16
N ALA A 260 19.21 3.97 -36.66
CA ALA A 260 20.18 4.47 -37.63
C ALA A 260 21.58 4.66 -37.04
N THR A 261 21.67 5.09 -35.77
CA THR A 261 22.95 5.39 -35.10
C THR A 261 23.44 4.25 -34.21
N LEU A 262 22.54 3.33 -33.84
CA LEU A 262 22.79 2.21 -32.94
C LEU A 262 23.99 1.32 -33.36
N PRO A 263 24.18 0.94 -34.64
CA PRO A 263 25.34 0.15 -35.04
C PRO A 263 26.68 0.84 -34.74
N ALA A 264 26.80 2.12 -35.11
CA ALA A 264 28.01 2.90 -34.89
C ALA A 264 28.29 3.12 -33.40
N MET A 265 27.25 3.36 -32.60
CA MET A 265 27.36 3.50 -31.14
C MET A 265 27.87 2.21 -30.49
N VAL A 266 27.34 1.05 -30.87
CA VAL A 266 27.81 -0.25 -30.35
C VAL A 266 29.24 -0.54 -30.83
N ASP A 267 29.55 -0.31 -32.12
CA ASP A 267 30.91 -0.53 -32.65
C ASP A 267 31.96 0.30 -31.93
N GLU A 268 31.63 1.53 -31.59
CA GLU A 268 32.53 2.42 -30.83
C GLU A 268 32.72 1.93 -29.40
N ALA A 269 31.66 1.52 -28.70
CA ALA A 269 31.75 0.93 -27.36
C ALA A 269 32.64 -0.33 -27.36
N LEU A 270 32.51 -1.20 -28.36
CA LEU A 270 33.34 -2.40 -28.49
C LEU A 270 34.82 -2.05 -28.73
N LYS A 271 35.13 -1.02 -29.53
CA LYS A 271 36.51 -0.52 -29.72
C LYS A 271 37.11 0.03 -28.43
N GLN A 272 36.28 0.63 -27.57
CA GLN A 272 36.69 1.16 -26.27
C GLN A 272 36.85 0.07 -25.19
N GLY A 273 36.62 -1.20 -25.55
CA GLY A 273 36.86 -2.36 -24.69
C GLY A 273 35.62 -2.94 -24.02
N SER A 274 34.42 -2.43 -24.34
CA SER A 274 33.17 -3.07 -23.90
C SER A 274 32.93 -4.38 -24.66
N SER A 275 32.23 -5.33 -24.05
CA SER A 275 31.74 -6.54 -24.72
C SER A 275 30.27 -6.40 -25.15
N LEU A 276 29.79 -7.31 -26.03
CA LEU A 276 28.36 -7.35 -26.38
C LEU A 276 27.49 -7.67 -25.15
N GLU A 277 28.03 -8.46 -24.23
CA GLU A 277 27.42 -8.84 -22.96
C GLU A 277 27.29 -7.64 -22.01
N ASP A 278 28.34 -6.83 -21.88
CA ASP A 278 28.31 -5.58 -21.08
C ASP A 278 27.26 -4.61 -21.65
N GLU A 279 27.23 -4.46 -22.98
CA GLU A 279 26.24 -3.62 -23.63
C GLU A 279 24.81 -4.15 -23.48
N LEU A 280 24.62 -5.47 -23.41
CA LEU A 280 23.30 -6.07 -23.18
C LEU A 280 22.80 -5.76 -21.76
N HIS A 281 23.68 -5.82 -20.75
CA HIS A 281 23.35 -5.38 -19.39
C HIS A 281 22.99 -3.89 -19.35
N ASN A 282 23.81 -3.04 -19.97
CA ASN A 282 23.55 -1.60 -20.04
C ASN A 282 22.21 -1.27 -20.72
N ALA A 283 21.90 -1.92 -21.84
CA ALA A 283 20.63 -1.76 -22.55
C ALA A 283 19.44 -2.22 -21.71
N THR A 284 19.61 -3.29 -20.93
CA THR A 284 18.57 -3.81 -20.02
C THR A 284 18.30 -2.86 -18.88
N ILE A 285 19.33 -2.29 -18.25
CA ILE A 285 19.21 -1.27 -17.21
C ILE A 285 18.50 -0.02 -17.76
N ALA A 286 18.85 0.39 -18.98
CA ALA A 286 18.24 1.52 -19.67
C ALA A 286 16.80 1.24 -20.16
N ARG A 287 16.33 -0.01 -20.12
CA ARG A 287 15.03 -0.46 -20.66
C ARG A 287 14.86 -0.10 -22.15
N ASP A 288 15.95 -0.27 -22.90
CA ASP A 288 16.02 0.01 -24.32
C ASP A 288 15.82 -1.28 -25.13
N SER A 289 14.56 -1.60 -25.40
CA SER A 289 14.17 -2.79 -26.15
C SER A 289 14.79 -2.86 -27.55
N THR A 290 14.96 -1.70 -28.21
CA THR A 290 15.57 -1.63 -29.55
C THR A 290 17.04 -2.03 -29.51
N ARG A 291 17.78 -1.51 -28.51
CA ARG A 291 19.17 -1.88 -28.29
C ARG A 291 19.34 -3.33 -27.86
N ILE A 292 18.49 -3.83 -26.97
CA ILE A 292 18.49 -5.24 -26.56
C ILE A 292 18.30 -6.14 -27.79
N GLU A 293 17.28 -5.88 -28.61
CA GLU A 293 16.99 -6.68 -29.80
C GLU A 293 18.18 -6.68 -30.79
N TYR A 294 18.79 -5.51 -31.02
CA TYR A 294 19.97 -5.39 -31.87
C TYR A 294 21.16 -6.21 -31.34
N LEU A 295 21.47 -6.10 -30.06
CA LEU A 295 22.60 -6.82 -29.44
C LEU A 295 22.40 -8.34 -29.49
N LEU A 296 21.18 -8.81 -29.23
CA LEU A 296 20.85 -10.24 -29.32
C LEU A 296 20.95 -10.76 -30.76
N LYS A 297 20.49 -9.99 -31.76
CA LYS A 297 20.69 -10.33 -33.19
C LYS A 297 22.16 -10.34 -33.61
N ARG A 298 23.00 -9.54 -32.94
CA ARG A 298 24.44 -9.49 -33.13
C ARG A 298 25.19 -10.61 -32.39
N GLY A 299 24.48 -11.47 -31.66
CA GLY A 299 25.03 -12.66 -31.01
C GLY A 299 25.41 -12.47 -29.54
N ALA A 300 24.97 -11.39 -28.88
CA ALA A 300 25.10 -11.27 -27.44
C ALA A 300 24.42 -12.45 -26.74
N ASN A 301 25.09 -13.05 -25.75
CA ASN A 301 24.50 -14.15 -24.99
C ASN A 301 23.36 -13.64 -24.08
N ILE A 302 22.12 -14.06 -24.34
CA ILE A 302 20.92 -13.71 -23.54
C ILE A 302 21.04 -14.09 -22.05
N ASN A 303 21.84 -15.11 -21.75
CA ASN A 303 22.09 -15.63 -20.41
C ASN A 303 23.48 -15.24 -19.89
N THR A 304 24.06 -14.17 -20.43
CA THR A 304 25.30 -13.59 -19.90
C THR A 304 25.15 -13.21 -18.43
N ARG A 305 26.27 -13.09 -17.73
CA ARG A 305 26.33 -12.85 -16.30
C ARG A 305 27.20 -11.65 -15.99
N ASP A 306 26.67 -10.71 -15.22
CA ASP A 306 27.43 -9.56 -14.71
C ASP A 306 28.36 -9.97 -13.54
N THR A 307 28.97 -8.97 -12.90
CA THR A 307 29.88 -9.18 -11.75
C THR A 307 29.21 -9.79 -10.53
N ASP A 308 27.90 -9.62 -10.38
CA ASP A 308 27.09 -10.24 -9.33
C ASP A 308 26.52 -11.59 -9.78
N ASN A 309 26.94 -12.07 -10.96
CA ASN A 309 26.53 -13.31 -11.59
C ASN A 309 25.04 -13.28 -12.02
N GLN A 310 24.46 -12.10 -12.19
CA GLN A 310 23.07 -11.91 -12.57
C GLN A 310 22.89 -11.91 -14.08
N THR A 311 21.76 -12.45 -14.56
CA THR A 311 21.41 -12.40 -15.98
C THR A 311 20.66 -11.12 -16.35
N PRO A 312 20.62 -10.73 -17.65
CA PRO A 312 19.77 -9.65 -18.10
C PRO A 312 18.32 -9.77 -17.62
N LEU A 313 17.76 -10.99 -17.60
CA LEU A 313 16.39 -11.22 -17.09
C LEU A 313 16.24 -10.84 -15.61
N MET A 314 17.22 -11.17 -14.75
CA MET A 314 17.20 -10.80 -13.34
C MET A 314 17.30 -9.28 -13.15
N VAL A 315 18.12 -8.61 -13.96
CA VAL A 315 18.26 -7.14 -13.94
C VAL A 315 16.97 -6.49 -14.41
N ALA A 316 16.35 -6.97 -15.48
CA ALA A 316 15.08 -6.45 -16.00
C ALA A 316 13.95 -6.51 -14.96
N ILE A 317 13.88 -7.59 -14.18
CA ILE A 317 12.85 -7.77 -13.14
C ILE A 317 12.87 -6.65 -12.09
N LYS A 318 14.05 -6.12 -11.75
CA LYS A 318 14.19 -5.01 -10.79
C LYS A 318 13.51 -3.72 -11.29
N THR A 319 13.28 -3.58 -12.59
CA THR A 319 12.64 -2.41 -13.21
C THR A 319 11.10 -2.51 -13.27
N ASN A 320 10.54 -3.71 -13.06
CA ASN A 320 9.11 -4.01 -13.22
C ASN A 320 8.53 -3.71 -14.63
N ASP A 321 9.39 -3.65 -15.65
CA ASP A 321 8.97 -3.46 -17.04
C ASP A 321 8.61 -4.80 -17.69
N LEU A 322 7.32 -5.13 -17.71
CA LEU A 322 6.82 -6.37 -18.29
C LEU A 322 7.15 -6.52 -19.78
N SER A 323 7.35 -5.43 -20.52
CA SER A 323 7.70 -5.50 -21.95
C SER A 323 9.12 -6.00 -22.13
N ILE A 324 10.08 -5.47 -21.36
CA ILE A 324 11.47 -5.92 -21.38
C ILE A 324 11.58 -7.37 -20.88
N ILE A 325 10.90 -7.69 -19.78
CA ILE A 325 10.89 -9.06 -19.22
C ILE A 325 10.33 -10.05 -20.26
N ASN A 326 9.19 -9.73 -20.89
CA ASN A 326 8.60 -10.59 -21.91
C ASN A 326 9.52 -10.72 -23.14
N GLY A 327 10.12 -9.62 -23.61
CA GLY A 327 11.05 -9.65 -24.74
C GLY A 327 12.26 -10.55 -24.49
N LEU A 328 12.90 -10.44 -23.33
CA LEU A 328 14.03 -11.32 -22.96
C LEU A 328 13.61 -12.80 -22.91
N LEU A 329 12.43 -13.11 -22.35
CA LEU A 329 11.89 -14.48 -22.30
C LEU A 329 11.52 -15.02 -23.68
N GLU A 330 10.98 -14.19 -24.58
CA GLU A 330 10.72 -14.55 -25.97
C GLU A 330 12.01 -14.88 -26.72
N TYR A 331 13.09 -14.17 -26.41
CA TYR A 331 14.47 -14.47 -26.82
C TYR A 331 15.13 -15.63 -26.06
N LYS A 332 14.35 -16.43 -25.33
CA LYS A 332 14.78 -17.65 -24.62
C LYS A 332 15.78 -17.41 -23.48
N ALA A 333 15.68 -16.26 -22.81
CA ALA A 333 16.32 -16.09 -21.50
C ALA A 333 15.84 -17.19 -20.54
N ASP A 334 16.76 -17.83 -19.83
CA ASP A 334 16.45 -18.90 -18.90
C ASP A 334 16.08 -18.32 -17.51
N PRO A 335 14.80 -18.45 -17.06
CA PRO A 335 14.37 -17.91 -15.77
C PRO A 335 14.92 -18.67 -14.57
N ASN A 336 15.53 -19.84 -14.77
CA ASN A 336 15.95 -20.77 -13.73
C ASN A 336 17.43 -20.63 -13.36
N LEU A 337 18.20 -19.80 -14.08
CA LEU A 337 19.57 -19.51 -13.72
C LEU A 337 19.64 -18.86 -12.34
N GLN A 338 20.73 -19.12 -11.64
CA GLN A 338 20.99 -18.61 -10.30
C GLN A 338 22.20 -17.68 -10.30
N ASP A 339 22.06 -16.55 -9.60
CA ASP A 339 23.15 -15.61 -9.36
C ASP A 339 24.09 -16.07 -8.23
N SER A 340 24.98 -15.19 -7.78
CA SER A 340 25.98 -15.49 -6.74
C SER A 340 25.35 -15.91 -5.41
N ASP A 341 24.12 -15.53 -5.11
CA ASP A 341 23.42 -15.91 -3.86
C ASP A 341 22.48 -17.10 -4.04
N GLY A 342 22.49 -17.71 -5.24
CA GLY A 342 21.53 -18.75 -5.59
C GLY A 342 20.17 -18.18 -5.98
N TRP A 343 20.03 -16.88 -6.27
CA TRP A 343 18.72 -16.30 -6.55
C TRP A 343 18.33 -16.48 -8.01
N THR A 344 17.11 -16.94 -8.25
CA THR A 344 16.50 -16.99 -9.58
C THR A 344 15.78 -15.69 -9.93
N ALA A 345 15.36 -15.54 -11.18
CA ALA A 345 14.50 -14.44 -11.64
C ALA A 345 13.25 -14.27 -10.75
N ALA A 346 12.60 -15.38 -10.38
CA ALA A 346 11.41 -15.35 -9.52
C ALA A 346 11.70 -14.82 -8.10
N MET A 347 12.88 -15.09 -7.54
CA MET A 347 13.26 -14.60 -6.21
C MET A 347 13.48 -13.09 -6.21
N HIS A 348 14.12 -12.53 -7.25
CA HIS A 348 14.24 -11.08 -7.43
C HIS A 348 12.87 -10.40 -7.58
N ALA A 349 11.89 -11.07 -8.20
CA ALA A 349 10.55 -10.53 -8.43
C ALA A 349 9.72 -10.38 -7.14
N VAL A 350 10.01 -11.12 -6.06
CA VAL A 350 9.20 -11.16 -4.83
C VAL A 350 8.95 -9.78 -4.24
N ARG A 351 9.97 -8.91 -4.24
CA ARG A 351 9.87 -7.56 -3.64
C ARG A 351 8.78 -6.70 -4.30
N SER A 352 8.56 -6.87 -5.61
CA SER A 352 7.56 -6.12 -6.38
C SER A 352 6.11 -6.47 -6.00
N ASN A 353 5.87 -7.71 -5.54
CA ASN A 353 4.54 -8.28 -5.36
C ASN A 353 3.63 -8.19 -6.61
N GLU A 354 4.21 -8.08 -7.82
CA GLU A 354 3.48 -7.95 -9.09
C GLU A 354 3.15 -9.35 -9.67
N PRO A 355 1.89 -9.82 -9.56
CA PRO A 355 1.53 -11.18 -9.96
C PRO A 355 1.74 -11.44 -11.47
N LYS A 356 1.71 -10.40 -12.31
CA LYS A 356 1.96 -10.56 -13.76
C LYS A 356 3.36 -11.05 -14.07
N ILE A 357 4.38 -10.68 -13.28
CA ILE A 357 5.75 -11.19 -13.48
C ILE A 357 5.78 -12.70 -13.25
N PHE A 358 5.20 -13.20 -12.15
CA PHE A 358 5.20 -14.62 -11.84
C PHE A 358 4.42 -15.45 -12.85
N ARG A 359 3.26 -14.96 -13.31
CA ARG A 359 2.50 -15.61 -14.38
C ARG A 359 3.28 -15.66 -15.69
N LEU A 360 3.99 -14.58 -16.01
CA LEU A 360 4.83 -14.50 -17.20
C LEU A 360 6.02 -15.47 -17.10
N LEU A 361 6.74 -15.48 -15.98
CA LEU A 361 7.82 -16.43 -15.72
C LEU A 361 7.32 -17.88 -15.80
N GLY A 362 6.16 -18.19 -15.23
CA GLY A 362 5.53 -19.51 -15.31
C GLY A 362 5.18 -19.93 -16.74
N LYS A 363 4.66 -19.01 -17.57
CA LYS A 363 4.43 -19.25 -19.01
C LYS A 363 5.71 -19.68 -19.74
N PHE A 364 6.87 -19.19 -19.31
CA PHE A 364 8.18 -19.54 -19.84
C PHE A 364 8.92 -20.58 -18.97
N GLN A 365 8.19 -21.44 -18.27
CA GLN A 365 8.71 -22.61 -17.56
C GLN A 365 9.70 -22.30 -16.42
N ALA A 366 9.48 -21.18 -15.71
CA ALA A 366 10.19 -20.93 -14.45
C ALA A 366 9.81 -21.97 -13.39
N ASP A 367 10.81 -22.58 -12.75
CA ASP A 367 10.66 -23.48 -11.62
C ASP A 367 10.74 -22.70 -10.30
N PHE A 368 9.57 -22.49 -9.69
CA PHE A 368 9.44 -21.81 -8.40
C PHE A 368 9.92 -22.64 -7.21
N ASN A 369 10.38 -23.88 -7.44
CA ASN A 369 10.86 -24.80 -6.42
C ASN A 369 12.38 -24.79 -6.25
N ILE A 370 13.12 -24.05 -7.08
CA ILE A 370 14.56 -23.84 -6.91
C ILE A 370 14.80 -23.10 -5.59
N THR A 371 15.81 -23.54 -4.84
CA THR A 371 16.22 -22.93 -3.57
C THR A 371 17.49 -22.11 -3.72
N ASN A 372 17.56 -20.97 -3.04
CA ASN A 372 18.79 -20.19 -2.92
C ASN A 372 19.80 -20.84 -1.95
N LYS A 373 20.93 -20.17 -1.70
CA LYS A 373 21.97 -20.69 -0.77
C LYS A 373 21.49 -20.84 0.68
N ASP A 374 20.44 -20.13 1.09
CA ASP A 374 19.80 -20.28 2.41
C ASP A 374 18.78 -21.44 2.44
N GLY A 375 18.59 -22.14 1.32
CA GLY A 375 17.60 -23.20 1.18
C GLY A 375 16.16 -22.69 1.08
N LEU A 376 15.95 -21.43 0.66
CA LEU A 376 14.63 -20.81 0.52
C LEU A 376 14.18 -20.78 -0.94
N THR A 377 12.91 -21.12 -1.18
CA THR A 377 12.25 -20.92 -2.50
C THR A 377 11.71 -19.49 -2.63
N ALA A 378 11.36 -19.08 -3.86
CA ALA A 378 10.69 -17.80 -4.08
C ALA A 378 9.35 -17.69 -3.32
N LEU A 379 8.60 -18.80 -3.24
CA LEU A 379 7.37 -18.87 -2.45
C LEU A 379 7.64 -18.67 -0.95
N ALA A 380 8.74 -19.22 -0.42
CA ALA A 380 9.20 -18.99 0.95
C ALA A 380 9.38 -17.52 1.26
N MET A 381 10.16 -16.84 0.41
CA MET A 381 10.46 -15.43 0.55
C MET A 381 9.17 -14.61 0.49
N ALA A 382 8.27 -14.93 -0.44
CA ALA A 382 6.99 -14.25 -0.55
C ALA A 382 6.11 -14.41 0.71
N VAL A 383 6.07 -15.61 1.31
CA VAL A 383 5.31 -15.83 2.55
C VAL A 383 5.95 -15.12 3.74
N PHE A 384 7.27 -15.18 3.86
CA PHE A 384 8.02 -14.50 4.93
C PHE A 384 7.84 -12.97 4.89
N ASP A 385 7.88 -12.38 3.68
CA ASP A 385 7.75 -10.94 3.44
C ASP A 385 6.28 -10.47 3.26
N ASN A 386 5.31 -11.35 3.48
CA ASN A 386 3.88 -11.10 3.33
C ASN A 386 3.47 -10.55 1.94
N LYS A 387 4.07 -11.11 0.89
CA LYS A 387 3.80 -10.80 -0.53
C LYS A 387 2.72 -11.72 -1.09
N ALA A 388 1.48 -11.48 -0.65
CA ALA A 388 0.37 -12.40 -0.91
C ALA A 388 0.04 -12.61 -2.40
N ASN A 389 0.15 -11.56 -3.23
CA ASN A 389 -0.14 -11.66 -4.66
C ASN A 389 0.92 -12.49 -5.39
N ALA A 390 2.20 -12.31 -5.02
CA ALA A 390 3.30 -13.13 -5.52
C ALA A 390 3.12 -14.60 -5.12
N ALA A 391 2.81 -14.87 -3.85
CA ALA A 391 2.59 -16.22 -3.36
C ALA A 391 1.45 -16.94 -4.12
N VAL A 392 0.29 -16.29 -4.28
CA VAL A 392 -0.82 -16.85 -5.05
C VAL A 392 -0.43 -17.09 -6.51
N ALA A 393 0.23 -16.13 -7.16
CA ALA A 393 0.64 -16.30 -8.55
C ALA A 393 1.67 -17.43 -8.75
N MET A 394 2.55 -17.68 -7.78
CA MET A 394 3.46 -18.84 -7.83
C MET A 394 2.72 -20.15 -7.60
N LEU A 395 1.78 -20.20 -6.66
CA LEU A 395 0.94 -21.37 -6.41
C LEU A 395 0.07 -21.72 -7.63
N ASP A 396 -0.50 -20.72 -8.30
CA ASP A 396 -1.21 -20.85 -9.59
C ASP A 396 -0.32 -21.49 -10.67
N ASN A 397 1.01 -21.33 -10.56
CA ASN A 397 2.00 -21.85 -11.50
C ASN A 397 2.81 -23.01 -10.89
N ASN A 398 2.16 -23.86 -10.09
CA ASN A 398 2.70 -25.13 -9.58
C ASN A 398 3.88 -25.02 -8.59
N ALA A 399 4.04 -23.89 -7.89
CA ALA A 399 4.93 -23.84 -6.73
C ALA A 399 4.44 -24.80 -5.64
N LYS A 400 5.35 -25.58 -5.04
CA LYS A 400 5.00 -26.61 -4.05
C LYS A 400 5.03 -26.01 -2.63
N PRO A 401 3.88 -25.92 -1.93
CA PRO A 401 3.83 -25.33 -0.59
C PRO A 401 4.43 -26.22 0.52
N ASP A 402 4.62 -27.52 0.26
CA ASP A 402 5.13 -28.47 1.25
C ASP A 402 6.65 -28.68 1.23
N MET A 403 7.38 -27.91 0.42
CA MET A 403 8.84 -27.98 0.45
C MET A 403 9.38 -27.59 1.83
N ALA A 404 10.22 -28.45 2.38
CA ALA A 404 10.97 -28.18 3.61
C ALA A 404 12.19 -27.31 3.27
N MET A 405 12.33 -26.19 3.98
CA MET A 405 13.29 -25.14 3.64
C MET A 405 14.25 -24.84 4.78
N GLY A 406 15.49 -24.53 4.43
CA GLY A 406 16.59 -24.30 5.35
C GLY A 406 16.91 -25.49 6.27
N ALA A 407 17.88 -25.30 7.17
CA ALA A 407 18.32 -26.34 8.11
C ALA A 407 17.19 -26.81 9.06
N ALA A 408 16.30 -25.90 9.45
CA ALA A 408 15.18 -26.19 10.33
C ALA A 408 14.00 -26.90 9.63
N LYS A 409 14.04 -27.08 8.30
CA LYS A 409 13.02 -27.77 7.49
C LYS A 409 11.60 -27.21 7.67
N TYR A 410 11.46 -25.89 7.78
CA TYR A 410 10.14 -25.25 7.81
C TYR A 410 9.53 -25.27 6.40
N ASN A 411 8.24 -25.60 6.29
CA ASN A 411 7.48 -25.33 5.06
C ASN A 411 6.80 -23.94 5.13
N VAL A 412 6.22 -23.49 4.03
CA VAL A 412 5.61 -22.14 4.00
C VAL A 412 4.36 -22.01 4.88
N LEU A 413 3.62 -23.09 5.13
CA LEU A 413 2.48 -23.05 6.05
C LEU A 413 2.95 -22.78 7.49
N MET A 414 4.03 -23.43 7.92
CA MET A 414 4.63 -23.18 9.23
C MET A 414 5.14 -21.74 9.37
N ILE A 415 5.75 -21.17 8.32
CA ILE A 415 6.18 -19.76 8.32
C ILE A 415 4.97 -18.83 8.45
N ALA A 416 3.89 -19.07 7.70
CA ALA A 416 2.66 -18.27 7.79
C ALA A 416 2.05 -18.32 9.19
N VAL A 417 2.02 -19.51 9.82
CA VAL A 417 1.54 -19.69 11.20
C VAL A 417 2.44 -18.97 12.20
N GLN A 418 3.76 -19.15 12.10
CA GLN A 418 4.72 -18.48 12.99
C GLN A 418 4.57 -16.95 12.96
N LYS A 419 4.24 -16.38 11.79
CA LYS A 419 3.98 -14.94 11.62
C LYS A 419 2.57 -14.50 12.04
N GLY A 420 1.70 -15.42 12.44
CA GLY A 420 0.29 -15.13 12.77
C GLY A 420 -0.56 -14.75 11.55
N ASN A 421 -0.13 -15.11 10.33
CA ASN A 421 -0.79 -14.71 9.10
C ASN A 421 -1.92 -15.69 8.71
N LEU A 422 -3.09 -15.49 9.32
CA LEU A 422 -4.28 -16.32 9.11
C LEU A 422 -4.67 -16.43 7.63
N GLN A 423 -4.65 -15.31 6.89
CA GLN A 423 -5.06 -15.29 5.49
C GLN A 423 -4.09 -16.10 4.61
N MET A 424 -2.79 -15.96 4.82
CA MET A 424 -1.80 -16.73 4.07
C MET A 424 -1.88 -18.22 4.41
N ALA A 425 -2.05 -18.57 5.69
CA ALA A 425 -2.25 -19.96 6.09
C ALA A 425 -3.50 -20.56 5.41
N GLN A 426 -4.61 -19.81 5.36
CA GLN A 426 -5.83 -20.24 4.67
C GLN A 426 -5.59 -20.46 3.17
N THR A 427 -4.91 -19.53 2.51
CA THR A 427 -4.54 -19.68 1.09
C THR A 427 -3.69 -20.93 0.88
N LEU A 428 -2.62 -21.13 1.66
CA LEU A 428 -1.74 -22.29 1.52
C LEU A 428 -2.49 -23.62 1.69
N LEU A 429 -3.42 -23.70 2.65
CA LEU A 429 -4.28 -24.87 2.84
C LEU A 429 -5.24 -25.10 1.65
N GLN A 430 -5.76 -24.03 1.03
CA GLN A 430 -6.55 -24.15 -0.21
C GLN A 430 -5.71 -24.74 -1.36
N TYR A 431 -4.43 -24.38 -1.42
CA TYR A 431 -3.43 -24.97 -2.33
C TYR A 431 -2.81 -26.28 -1.81
N LYS A 432 -3.54 -27.00 -0.94
CA LYS A 432 -3.20 -28.34 -0.46
C LYS A 432 -1.90 -28.46 0.32
N ALA A 433 -1.40 -27.37 0.93
CA ALA A 433 -0.35 -27.47 1.92
C ALA A 433 -0.78 -28.41 3.06
N SER A 434 0.11 -29.31 3.46
CA SER A 434 -0.18 -30.29 4.51
C SER A 434 -0.24 -29.61 5.89
N PRO A 435 -1.39 -29.68 6.59
CA PRO A 435 -1.49 -29.19 7.96
C PRO A 435 -0.70 -30.06 8.97
N ASN A 436 -0.19 -31.22 8.53
CA ASN A 436 0.50 -32.23 9.34
C ASN A 436 1.98 -32.40 8.98
N ALA A 437 2.53 -31.55 8.11
CA ALA A 437 3.96 -31.55 7.83
C ALA A 437 4.76 -31.35 9.13
N LYS A 438 5.93 -31.99 9.22
CA LYS A 438 6.85 -31.85 10.37
C LYS A 438 8.15 -31.19 9.94
N ASN A 439 8.63 -30.25 10.76
CA ASN A 439 9.94 -29.64 10.58
C ASN A 439 11.06 -30.52 11.17
N ALA A 440 12.29 -30.01 11.24
CA ALA A 440 13.44 -30.79 11.71
C ALA A 440 13.40 -31.20 13.20
N GLY A 441 12.54 -30.57 14.01
CA GLY A 441 12.31 -30.95 15.41
C GLY A 441 10.96 -31.64 15.63
N GLY A 442 10.33 -32.14 14.57
CA GLY A 442 9.04 -32.81 14.64
C GLY A 442 7.82 -31.90 14.82
N LEU A 443 8.00 -30.56 14.83
CA LEU A 443 6.91 -29.61 15.03
C LEU A 443 5.99 -29.54 13.81
N THR A 444 4.69 -29.55 14.06
CA THR A 444 3.64 -29.34 13.05
C THR A 444 3.16 -27.88 13.04
N PRO A 445 2.48 -27.41 11.98
CA PRO A 445 1.80 -26.11 11.98
C PRO A 445 0.89 -25.91 13.21
N LEU A 446 0.16 -26.95 13.63
CA LEU A 446 -0.73 -26.88 14.79
C LEU A 446 0.03 -26.67 16.10
N MET A 447 1.18 -27.34 16.27
CA MET A 447 2.05 -27.13 17.43
C MET A 447 2.62 -25.71 17.49
N ILE A 448 3.01 -25.15 16.34
CA ILE A 448 3.50 -23.76 16.26
C ILE A 448 2.38 -22.78 16.64
N ALA A 449 1.16 -22.98 16.13
CA ALA A 449 -0.01 -22.14 16.47
C ALA A 449 -0.38 -22.24 17.96
N ALA A 450 -0.31 -23.46 18.52
CA ALA A 450 -0.58 -23.75 19.92
C ALA A 450 0.41 -23.05 20.85
N TYR A 451 1.71 -23.19 20.57
CA TYR A 451 2.77 -22.49 21.29
C TYR A 451 2.58 -20.96 21.21
N GLY A 452 2.21 -20.42 20.05
CA GLY A 452 1.96 -18.98 19.86
C GLY A 452 0.64 -18.44 20.43
N ASN A 453 -0.18 -19.27 21.08
CA ASN A 453 -1.51 -18.92 21.60
C ASN A 453 -2.49 -18.35 20.53
N GLN A 454 -2.43 -18.90 19.30
CA GLN A 454 -3.13 -18.39 18.11
C GLN A 454 -4.44 -19.17 17.83
N ASP A 455 -5.49 -18.89 18.59
CA ASP A 455 -6.80 -19.55 18.53
C ASP A 455 -7.44 -19.66 17.14
N MET A 456 -7.41 -18.58 16.34
CA MET A 456 -7.97 -18.60 14.99
C MET A 456 -7.18 -19.51 14.04
N LEU A 457 -5.85 -19.53 14.15
CA LEU A 457 -4.99 -20.40 13.33
C LEU A 457 -5.15 -21.86 13.74
N ILE A 458 -5.27 -22.14 15.04
CA ILE A 458 -5.61 -23.49 15.55
C ILE A 458 -6.93 -23.96 14.95
N SER A 459 -7.97 -23.12 15.01
CA SER A 459 -9.29 -23.44 14.45
C SER A 459 -9.23 -23.74 12.96
N LEU A 460 -8.49 -22.92 12.20
CA LEU A 460 -8.28 -23.11 10.77
C LEU A 460 -7.56 -24.43 10.46
N LEU A 461 -6.46 -24.71 11.16
CA LEU A 461 -5.64 -25.91 10.96
C LEU A 461 -6.43 -27.19 11.30
N LEU A 462 -7.15 -27.21 12.42
CA LEU A 462 -8.01 -28.33 12.79
C LEU A 462 -9.12 -28.56 11.77
N LYS A 463 -9.73 -27.48 11.25
CA LYS A 463 -10.73 -27.58 10.17
C LYS A 463 -10.13 -28.13 8.88
N ALA A 464 -8.87 -27.85 8.61
CA ALA A 464 -8.14 -28.39 7.46
C ALA A 464 -7.60 -29.81 7.67
N GLY A 465 -7.86 -30.44 8.82
CA GLY A 465 -7.45 -31.82 9.11
C GLY A 465 -6.11 -31.96 9.83
N ALA A 466 -5.66 -30.94 10.57
CA ALA A 466 -4.52 -31.08 11.47
C ALA A 466 -4.80 -32.14 12.56
N ASP A 467 -3.85 -33.05 12.76
CA ASP A 467 -3.91 -34.10 13.76
C ASP A 467 -3.26 -33.62 15.07
N ALA A 468 -4.10 -33.34 16.07
CA ALA A 468 -3.69 -32.87 17.38
C ALA A 468 -2.94 -33.93 18.24
N SER A 469 -2.98 -35.20 17.85
CA SER A 469 -2.30 -36.32 18.53
C SER A 469 -0.84 -36.48 18.11
N LEU A 470 -0.41 -35.83 17.02
CA LEU A 470 0.98 -35.87 16.59
C LEU A 470 1.89 -35.34 17.70
N LYS A 471 3.09 -35.93 17.79
CA LYS A 471 4.12 -35.57 18.75
C LYS A 471 5.35 -35.01 18.04
N ASP A 472 5.96 -34.00 18.64
CA ASP A 472 7.28 -33.51 18.26
C ASP A 472 8.38 -34.51 18.70
N ASP A 473 9.64 -34.19 18.43
CA ASP A 473 10.75 -35.09 18.75
C ASP A 473 11.05 -35.19 20.27
N GLN A 474 10.46 -34.30 21.08
CA GLN A 474 10.47 -34.39 22.55
C GLN A 474 9.27 -35.18 23.09
N GLY A 475 8.41 -35.71 22.21
CA GLY A 475 7.21 -36.46 22.60
C GLY A 475 6.01 -35.59 22.96
N LYS A 476 6.06 -34.27 22.72
CA LYS A 476 5.02 -33.31 23.09
C LYS A 476 4.01 -33.09 21.96
N THR A 477 2.74 -33.05 22.32
CA THR A 477 1.59 -32.69 21.47
C THR A 477 1.36 -31.18 21.47
N ALA A 478 0.47 -30.70 20.58
CA ALA A 478 0.07 -29.29 20.56
C ALA A 478 -0.53 -28.82 21.91
N VAL A 479 -1.28 -29.70 22.59
CA VAL A 479 -1.86 -29.39 23.92
C VAL A 479 -0.79 -29.24 24.99
N GLU A 480 0.22 -30.11 24.98
CA GLU A 480 1.32 -30.04 25.96
C GLU A 480 2.16 -28.78 25.75
N LEU A 481 2.49 -28.43 24.51
CA LEU A 481 3.18 -27.17 24.19
C LEU A 481 2.37 -25.94 24.58
N ALA A 482 1.04 -25.97 24.40
CA ALA A 482 0.17 -24.87 24.85
C ALA A 482 0.14 -24.73 26.39
N LYS A 483 0.17 -25.85 27.13
CA LYS A 483 0.24 -25.82 28.60
C LYS A 483 1.56 -25.25 29.09
N GLU A 484 2.68 -25.67 28.50
CA GLU A 484 4.01 -25.20 28.89
C GLU A 484 4.23 -23.71 28.64
N ASN A 485 3.52 -23.12 27.67
CA ASN A 485 3.62 -21.70 27.33
C ASN A 485 2.45 -20.84 27.86
N ASP A 486 1.66 -21.35 28.81
CA ASP A 486 0.50 -20.66 29.39
C ASP A 486 -0.49 -20.11 28.33
N ALA A 487 -0.64 -20.84 27.21
CA ALA A 487 -1.42 -20.42 26.05
C ALA A 487 -2.93 -20.69 26.22
N SER A 488 -3.57 -19.90 27.07
CA SER A 488 -4.98 -20.10 27.49
C SER A 488 -5.99 -20.19 26.35
N LYS A 489 -5.86 -19.37 25.29
CA LYS A 489 -6.76 -19.40 24.13
C LYS A 489 -6.55 -20.66 23.29
N ALA A 490 -5.29 -21.08 23.13
CA ALA A 490 -4.96 -22.32 22.45
C ALA A 490 -5.53 -23.54 23.18
N LEU A 491 -5.39 -23.58 24.51
CA LEU A 491 -5.96 -24.65 25.34
C LEU A 491 -7.48 -24.73 25.21
N ALA A 492 -8.17 -23.59 25.23
CA ALA A 492 -9.61 -23.54 25.03
C ALA A 492 -10.01 -24.13 23.67
N GLN A 493 -9.28 -23.84 22.60
CA GLN A 493 -9.59 -24.38 21.26
C GLN A 493 -9.24 -25.86 21.09
N LEU A 494 -8.13 -26.31 21.68
CA LEU A 494 -7.67 -27.69 21.54
C LEU A 494 -8.45 -28.69 22.41
N GLN A 495 -9.12 -28.24 23.48
CA GLN A 495 -9.92 -29.07 24.38
C GLN A 495 -11.39 -29.24 23.93
N LEU A 496 -11.83 -28.52 22.89
CA LEU A 496 -13.20 -28.57 22.37
C LEU A 496 -13.44 -29.70 21.34
N LYS A 497 -12.44 -30.55 21.08
CA LYS A 497 -12.51 -31.72 20.19
C LYS A 497 -11.73 -32.87 20.80
#